data_AF-A0AAP5LNH4-F1
#
_entry.id   AF-A0AAP5LNH4-F1
#
_cell.length_a   1.000
_cell.length_b   1.000
_cell.length_c   1.000
_cell.angle_alpha   90.00
_cell.angle_beta   90.00
_cell.angle_gamma   90.00
#
_symmetry.space_group_name_H-M   'P 1'
#
loop_
_entity.id
_entity.type
_entity.pdbx_description
1 polymer ?
#
loop_
_entity_poly.entity_id
_entity_poly.type
_entity_poly.pdbx_seq_one_letter_code
_entity_poly.pdbx_strand_id
1 'polypeptide(L)'
;MNLKETLWTMAASLVTGLVLALFAVVQSPFNAFTSLLGVGIVILYFRKFDRTRLRVTFVIFSILYYLMSVFMIAVYQFVPTQM
;
A
#
# COMPACT_ATOMS: atom_id res chain seq x y z
N MET A 1 -2.19 22.48 0.74
CA MET A 1 -1.31 21.30 0.82
C MET A 1 0.01 21.72 0.23
N ASN A 2 1.11 21.55 0.95
CA ASN A 2 2.44 21.80 0.39
C ASN A 2 2.89 20.60 -0.45
N LEU A 3 3.69 20.83 -1.50
CA LEU A 3 4.19 19.79 -2.40
C LEU A 3 4.85 18.63 -1.62
N LYS A 4 5.59 18.97 -0.56
CA LYS A 4 6.23 18.01 0.35
C LYS A 4 5.24 17.08 1.05
N GLU A 5 4.09 17.59 1.48
CA GLU A 5 3.03 16.80 2.14
C GLU A 5 2.37 15.84 1.15
N THR A 6 2.14 16.32 -0.09
CA THR A 6 1.57 15.51 -1.16
C THR A 6 2.51 14.37 -1.56
N LEU A 7 3.79 14.67 -1.79
CA LEU A 7 4.80 13.65 -2.09
C LEU A 7 4.94 12.63 -0.97
N TRP A 8 4.92 13.10 0.29
CA TRP A 8 4.94 12.20 1.45
C TRP A 8 3.72 11.29 1.51
N THR A 9 2.54 11.82 1.16
CA THR A 9 1.29 11.06 1.11
C THR A 9 1.31 10.03 0.00
N MET A 10 1.82 10.37 -1.18
CA MET A 10 1.97 9.43 -2.30
C MET A 10 2.96 8.31 -1.95
N ALA A 11 4.11 8.64 -1.35
CA ALA A 11 5.08 7.64 -0.92
C ALA A 11 4.50 6.71 0.17
N ALA A 12 3.87 7.28 1.20
CA ALA A 12 3.27 6.49 2.28
C ALA A 12 2.15 5.58 1.78
N SER A 13 1.28 6.07 0.88
CA SER A 13 0.21 5.26 0.30
C SER A 13 0.74 4.18 -0.64
N LEU A 14 1.81 4.43 -1.39
CA LEU A 14 2.48 3.43 -2.22
C LEU A 14 3.05 2.29 -1.36
N VAL A 15 3.78 2.62 -0.29
CA VAL A 15 4.32 1.61 0.63
C VAL A 15 3.17 0.82 1.27
N THR A 16 2.09 1.49 1.68
CA THR A 16 0.92 0.82 2.28
C THR A 16 0.25 -0.13 1.27
N GLY A 17 0.05 0.31 0.03
CA GLY A 17 -0.51 -0.51 -1.05
C GLY A 17 0.34 -1.75 -1.35
N LEU A 18 1.67 -1.60 -1.37
CA LEU A 18 2.61 -2.72 -1.54
C LEU A 18 2.53 -3.73 -0.39
N VAL A 19 2.48 -3.25 0.86
CA VAL A 19 2.37 -4.11 2.04
C VAL A 19 1.05 -4.89 2.03
N LEU A 20 -0.05 -4.26 1.60
CA LEU A 20 -1.34 -4.94 1.42
C LEU A 20 -1.28 -5.97 0.28
N ALA A 21 -0.56 -5.68 -0.81
CA ALA A 21 -0.41 -6.62 -1.91
C ALA A 21 0.40 -7.85 -1.49
N LEU A 22 1.48 -7.63 -0.73
CA LEU A 22 2.23 -8.73 -0.10
C LEU A 22 1.37 -9.53 0.86
N PHE A 23 0.53 -8.89 1.67
CA PHE A 23 -0.43 -9.59 2.53
C PHE A 23 -1.37 -10.50 1.72
N ALA A 24 -1.86 -10.05 0.56
CA ALA A 24 -2.76 -10.83 -0.27
C ALA A 24 -2.10 -12.03 -0.96
N VAL A 25 -0.80 -11.97 -1.23
CA VAL A 25 -0.06 -12.99 -2.00
C VAL A 25 0.72 -13.96 -1.10
N VAL A 26 1.22 -13.49 0.03
CA VAL A 26 2.05 -14.29 0.94
C VAL A 26 1.18 -15.29 1.71
N GLN A 27 1.60 -16.56 1.72
CA GLN A 27 0.92 -17.61 2.48
C GLN A 27 1.19 -17.51 3.99
N SER A 28 0.26 -18.06 4.78
CA SER A 28 0.42 -18.19 6.23
C SER A 28 1.71 -18.95 6.59
N PRO A 29 2.45 -18.54 7.64
CA PRO A 29 2.11 -17.53 8.66
C PRO A 29 2.65 -16.12 8.39
N PHE A 30 3.42 -15.94 7.31
CA PHE A 30 4.10 -14.66 7.03
C PHE A 30 3.14 -13.52 6.71
N ASN A 31 1.91 -13.82 6.30
CA ASN A 31 0.85 -12.83 6.13
C ASN A 31 0.48 -12.08 7.43
N ALA A 32 0.68 -12.69 8.60
CA ALA A 32 0.40 -12.05 9.87
C ALA A 32 1.37 -10.89 10.15
N PHE A 33 2.63 -11.02 9.72
CA PHE A 33 3.62 -9.96 9.85
C PHE A 33 3.34 -8.80 8.90
N THR A 34 2.96 -9.10 7.66
CA THR A 34 2.65 -8.06 6.66
C THR A 34 1.39 -7.28 7.04
N SER A 35 0.36 -7.93 7.60
CA SER A 35 -0.82 -7.23 8.10
C SER A 35 -0.49 -6.32 9.28
N LEU A 36 0.35 -6.79 10.20
CA LEU A 36 0.77 -6.00 11.37
C LEU A 36 1.59 -4.77 10.96
N LEU A 37 2.49 -4.92 9.98
CA LEU A 37 3.22 -3.81 9.38
C LEU A 37 2.28 -2.82 8.68
N GLY A 38 1.31 -3.32 7.91
CA GLY A 38 0.33 -2.48 7.22
C GLY A 38 -0.47 -1.61 8.19
N VAL A 39 -0.99 -2.22 9.27
CA VAL A 39 -1.70 -1.51 10.33
C VAL A 39 -0.80 -0.47 11.00
N GLY A 40 0.45 -0.83 11.31
CA GLY A 40 1.42 0.09 11.91
C GLY A 40 1.66 1.34 11.05
N ILE A 41 1.85 1.18 9.74
CA ILE A 41 2.07 2.30 8.80
C ILE A 41 0.85 3.22 8.75
N VAL A 42 -0.36 2.65 8.68
CA VAL A 42 -1.60 3.43 8.65
C VAL A 42 -1.76 4.22 9.94
N ILE A 43 -1.57 3.60 11.11
CA ILE A 43 -1.66 4.28 12.41
C ILE A 43 -0.65 5.44 12.48
N LEU A 44 0.61 5.20 12.11
CA LEU A 44 1.66 6.23 12.13
C LEU A 44 1.33 7.38 11.18
N TYR A 45 0.81 7.10 9.98
CA TYR A 45 0.40 8.11 9.03
C TYR A 45 -0.76 8.96 9.57
N PHE A 46 -1.80 8.33 10.12
CA PHE A 46 -2.96 9.02 10.68
C PHE A 46 -2.61 9.84 11.92
N ARG A 47 -1.65 9.39 12.74
CA ARG A 47 -1.10 10.17 13.86
C ARG A 47 -0.30 11.40 13.40
N LYS A 48 0.38 11.32 12.25
CA LYS A 48 1.20 12.41 11.73
C LYS A 48 0.38 13.51 11.05
N PHE A 49 -0.74 13.15 10.42
CA PHE A 49 -1.57 14.09 9.66
C PHE A 49 -3.01 14.13 10.18
N ASP A 50 -3.42 15.26 10.76
CA ASP A 50 -4.79 15.46 11.25
C ASP A 50 -5.78 15.95 10.18
N ARG A 51 -5.29 16.46 9.05
CA ARG A 51 -6.17 17.00 8.01
C ARG A 51 -6.94 15.88 7.31
N THR A 52 -8.27 15.94 7.38
CA THR A 52 -9.19 14.98 6.76
C THR A 52 -8.90 14.75 5.27
N ARG A 53 -8.60 15.81 4.51
CA ARG A 53 -8.28 15.69 3.07
C ARG A 53 -7.09 14.77 2.81
N LEU A 54 -6.00 14.88 3.59
CA LEU A 54 -4.80 14.04 3.42
C LEU A 54 -5.08 12.58 3.76
N ARG A 55 -5.88 12.32 4.80
CA ARG A 55 -6.29 10.96 5.20
C ARG A 55 -7.10 10.27 4.11
N VAL A 56 -8.07 10.97 3.52
CA VAL A 56 -8.88 10.42 2.41
C VAL A 56 -8.02 10.16 1.18
N THR A 57 -7.16 11.12 0.79
CA THR A 57 -6.24 10.92 -0.34
C THR A 57 -5.31 9.73 -0.09
N PHE A 58 -4.75 9.60 1.10
CA PHE A 58 -3.92 8.45 1.47
C PHE A 58 -4.65 7.12 1.30
N VAL A 59 -5.89 7.00 1.78
CA VAL A 59 -6.67 5.76 1.66
C VAL A 59 -6.95 5.42 0.19
N ILE A 60 -7.42 6.39 -0.59
CA ILE A 60 -7.72 6.19 -2.02
C ILE A 60 -6.47 5.74 -2.77
N PHE A 61 -5.34 6.44 -2.61
CA PHE A 61 -4.10 6.06 -3.27
C PHE A 61 -3.57 4.70 -2.78
N SER A 62 -3.74 4.36 -1.51
CA SER A 62 -3.30 3.06 -0.98
C SER A 62 -4.06 1.91 -1.63
N ILE A 63 -5.37 2.08 -1.83
CA ILE A 63 -6.21 1.10 -2.54
C ILE A 63 -5.79 1.00 -4.02
N LEU A 64 -5.58 2.13 -4.69
CA LEU A 64 -5.12 2.13 -6.08
C LEU A 64 -3.78 1.42 -6.25
N TYR A 65 -2.80 1.74 -5.40
CA TYR A 65 -1.49 1.09 -5.43
C TYR A 65 -1.60 -0.40 -5.07
N TYR A 66 -2.43 -0.77 -4.10
CA TYR A 66 -2.70 -2.19 -3.80
C TYR A 66 -3.19 -2.95 -5.04
N LEU A 67 -4.24 -2.44 -5.71
CA LEU A 67 -4.80 -3.09 -6.90
C LEU A 67 -3.76 -3.20 -8.01
N MET A 68 -3.00 -2.13 -8.25
CA MET A 68 -1.94 -2.11 -9.26
C MET A 68 -0.83 -3.12 -8.93
N SER A 69 -0.40 -3.20 -7.66
CA SER A 69 0.62 -4.14 -7.22
C SER A 69 0.16 -5.59 -7.32
N VAL A 70 -1.06 -5.92 -6.87
CA VAL A 70 -1.61 -7.27 -7.02
C VAL A 70 -1.73 -7.64 -8.49
N PHE A 71 -2.19 -6.72 -9.33
CA PHE A 71 -2.27 -6.95 -10.78
C PHE A 71 -0.89 -7.23 -11.38
N MET A 72 0.14 -6.45 -11.06
CA MET A 72 1.50 -6.68 -11.52
C MET A 72 2.05 -8.04 -11.06
N ILE A 73 1.81 -8.43 -9.81
CA ILE A 73 2.22 -9.74 -9.29
C ILE A 73 1.51 -10.86 -10.03
N ALA A 74 0.20 -10.72 -10.27
CA ALA A 74 -0.57 -11.70 -11.01
C ALA A 74 -0.07 -11.83 -12.46
N VAL A 75 0.22 -10.71 -13.13
CA VAL A 75 0.83 -10.73 -14.47
C VAL A 75 2.16 -11.49 -14.44
N TYR A 76 3.03 -11.21 -13.47
CA TYR A 76 4.32 -11.89 -13.35
C TYR A 76 4.19 -13.40 -13.05
N GLN A 77 3.19 -13.80 -12.27
CA GLN A 77 2.98 -15.20 -11.89
C GLN A 77 2.27 -16.03 -12.96
N PHE A 78 1.29 -15.44 -13.65
CA PHE A 78 0.35 -16.18 -14.50
C PHE A 78 0.51 -15.93 -15.99
N VAL A 79 1.20 -14.87 -16.41
CA VAL A 79 1.55 -14.72 -17.83
C VAL A 79 2.77 -15.61 -18.08
N PRO A 80 2.63 -16.73 -18.81
CA PRO A 80 3.77 -17.56 -19.13
C PRO A 80 4.79 -16.69 -19.84
N THR A 81 6.00 -16.61 -19.29
CA THR A 81 7.16 -16.10 -19.99
C THR A 81 7.32 -16.95 -21.24
N GLN A 82 6.79 -16.47 -22.36
CA GLN A 82 7.07 -17.06 -23.67
C GLN A 82 8.52 -16.73 -23.99
N MET A 83 9.42 -17.57 -23.46
CA MET A 83 10.81 -17.68 -23.86
C MET A 83 11.00 -19.04 -24.53
#